data_AF-C0ZI53-F1
#
_entry.id   AF-C0ZI53-F1
#
_cell.length_a   1.000
_cell.length_b   1.000
_cell.length_c   1.000
_cell.angle_alpha   90.00
_cell.angle_beta   90.00
_cell.angle_gamma   90.00
#
_symmetry.space_group_name_H-M   'P 1'
#
loop_
_entity.id
_entity.type
_entity.pdbx_description
1 polymer ?
#
loop_
_entity_poly.entity_id
_entity_poly.type
_entity_poly.pdbx_seq_one_letter_code
_entity_poly.pdbx_strand_id
1 'polypeptide(L)'
;MDKKVRYVVSTALVISLFTSPSITEAEPQTHIPYYGIGPTYVQPAQIESLFPKPTIRFGTPGFQEGKEAFTSQEEMMAYISKLVAGNKEIQLLSIGTSLEGRDIPLLLFSKDHGKLKQTNEKPLIWLQAQIHGNEPAAGESALVIAKWLAEGKLGTNLLDNVNVAIVPRINPDGSYQFKRYIATELDANRDYMKVEYPEVQAVHQAMNTYQPDVVLDAHEYGVSSSQLRDVGEKGAISSYDVLISSAKNLNIPTNLRKMSDNLLLANVQKALDKEQLSHHAYYTLAKGKDGKVTATEGSTETRIGRNALGLKNTLTFLVETRGIGIGRADFERRVYSQAITHAAVIQSTAANAKAIKSAVTQARAEITEKGKKANDNDKLVILSENKRIPGQSLEVVDLATAKKVSTPIDWVSSTDAYPVLERERPTAYLMPPGYHDVAAKLELLGVSVSKLSKETTIAVESYTILENKVNTIYENGHFTNQVTANVTETTKTFPAGSYVFSMAQPNANFIALALEPESVDSYVTFNFLPVEKGDEVPVYRYMLEHPLPTTNKD
;
A
#
# COMPACT_ATOMS: atom_id res chain seq x y z
N MET A 1 -47.42 -42.32 19.26
CA MET A 1 -47.51 -43.44 20.22
C MET A 1 -46.23 -43.44 21.04
N ASP A 2 -46.30 -42.80 22.19
CA ASP A 2 -45.30 -42.86 23.25
C ASP A 2 -45.26 -44.25 23.90
N LYS A 3 -44.07 -44.71 24.29
CA LYS A 3 -43.85 -45.34 25.59
C LYS A 3 -42.37 -45.39 25.97
N LYS A 4 -42.09 -44.74 27.10
CA LYS A 4 -40.85 -44.75 27.86
C LYS A 4 -40.47 -46.17 28.29
N VAL A 5 -39.17 -46.47 28.29
CA VAL A 5 -38.57 -47.50 29.14
C VAL A 5 -37.49 -46.85 29.98
N ARG A 6 -37.68 -46.88 31.30
CA ARG A 6 -36.69 -46.54 32.33
C ARG A 6 -35.84 -47.78 32.59
N TYR A 7 -34.52 -47.62 32.61
CA TYR A 7 -33.64 -48.53 33.34
C TYR A 7 -33.04 -47.80 34.53
N VAL A 8 -33.22 -48.41 35.69
CA VAL A 8 -32.60 -48.10 36.98
C VAL A 8 -31.24 -48.79 36.98
N VAL A 9 -30.16 -48.07 37.31
CA VAL A 9 -28.95 -48.69 37.85
C VAL A 9 -28.46 -47.84 39.03
N SER A 10 -28.28 -48.54 40.14
CA SER A 10 -27.87 -48.05 41.45
C SER A 10 -26.40 -47.65 41.49
N THR A 11 -26.18 -46.55 42.21
CA THR A 11 -24.97 -46.05 42.89
C THR A 11 -23.84 -47.05 43.17
N ALA A 12 -22.63 -46.67 42.73
CA ALA A 12 -21.40 -46.87 43.49
C ALA A 12 -20.67 -45.52 43.56
N LEU A 13 -20.54 -45.01 44.78
CA LEU A 13 -19.93 -43.73 45.15
C LEU A 13 -18.40 -43.91 45.14
N VAL A 14 -17.70 -43.25 44.21
CA VAL A 14 -16.24 -43.06 44.30
C VAL A 14 -16.02 -41.59 44.63
N ILE A 15 -15.64 -41.32 45.88
CA ILE A 15 -15.17 -40.01 46.32
C ILE A 15 -13.75 -39.86 45.76
N SER A 16 -13.61 -39.17 44.63
CA SER A 16 -12.33 -38.55 44.26
C SER A 16 -12.43 -37.07 44.60
N LEU A 17 -11.65 -36.65 45.59
CA LEU A 17 -11.36 -35.24 45.85
C LEU A 17 -10.67 -34.65 44.60
N PHE A 18 -11.45 -34.01 43.73
CA PHE A 18 -10.89 -33.12 42.72
C PHE A 18 -10.52 -31.82 43.42
N THR A 19 -9.25 -31.65 43.73
CA THR A 19 -8.68 -30.31 43.94
C THR A 19 -8.78 -29.58 42.59
N SER A 20 -9.71 -28.64 42.49
CA SER A 20 -9.75 -27.70 41.37
C SER A 20 -8.38 -27.00 41.29
N PRO A 21 -7.66 -27.03 40.15
CA PRO A 21 -6.52 -26.17 40.01
C PRO A 21 -7.04 -24.74 40.08
N SER A 22 -6.52 -23.96 41.02
CA SER A 22 -6.73 -22.53 41.09
C SER A 22 -6.37 -21.95 39.73
N ILE A 23 -7.37 -21.50 38.98
CA ILE A 23 -7.14 -20.66 37.81
C ILE A 23 -6.59 -19.37 38.40
N THR A 24 -5.26 -19.21 38.35
CA THR A 24 -4.66 -17.90 38.50
C THR A 24 -5.17 -17.10 37.29
N GLU A 25 -6.14 -16.21 37.51
CA GLU A 25 -6.43 -15.14 36.57
C GLU A 25 -5.10 -14.45 36.28
N ALA A 26 -4.62 -14.57 35.04
CA ALA A 26 -3.50 -13.76 34.59
C ALA A 26 -3.90 -12.30 34.78
N GLU A 27 -3.08 -11.51 35.47
CA GLU A 27 -3.34 -10.08 35.62
C GLU A 27 -3.60 -9.48 34.22
N PRO A 28 -4.68 -8.70 34.05
CA PRO A 28 -4.99 -8.11 32.75
C PRO A 28 -3.81 -7.23 32.32
N GLN A 29 -3.18 -7.58 31.20
CA GLN A 29 -2.14 -6.76 30.61
C GLN A 29 -2.71 -5.38 30.30
N THR A 30 -2.21 -4.35 30.97
CA THR A 30 -2.69 -2.98 30.80
C THR A 30 -2.28 -2.47 29.42
N HIS A 31 -3.27 -2.16 28.57
CA HIS A 31 -3.01 -1.50 27.31
C HIS A 31 -2.47 -0.08 27.55
N ILE A 32 -1.31 0.22 26.96
CA ILE A 32 -0.68 1.54 26.94
C ILE A 32 -0.90 2.17 25.55
N PRO A 33 -1.54 3.35 25.44
CA PRO A 33 -1.70 4.03 24.16
C PRO A 33 -0.35 4.23 23.44
N TYR A 34 -0.34 4.05 22.12
CA TYR A 34 0.88 4.11 21.29
C TYR A 34 1.97 3.10 21.68
N TYR A 35 1.61 2.02 22.39
CA TYR A 35 2.53 0.93 22.73
C TYR A 35 1.87 -0.45 22.77
N GLY A 36 0.55 -0.50 22.95
CA GLY A 36 -0.19 -1.76 22.99
C GLY A 36 -0.04 -2.43 24.34
N ILE A 37 0.14 -3.75 24.32
CA ILE A 37 0.41 -4.60 25.49
C ILE A 37 1.91 -4.96 25.61
N GLY A 38 2.77 -4.24 24.87
CA GLY A 38 4.20 -4.54 24.75
C GLY A 38 4.53 -5.49 23.59
N PRO A 39 5.79 -5.98 23.52
CA PRO A 39 6.24 -6.84 22.44
C PRO A 39 5.53 -8.20 22.47
N THR A 40 5.00 -8.64 21.33
CA THR A 40 4.50 -10.01 21.14
C THR A 40 5.63 -11.02 20.93
N TYR A 41 6.84 -10.54 20.65
CA TYR A 41 8.06 -11.34 20.55
C TYR A 41 9.25 -10.59 21.15
N VAL A 42 9.94 -11.21 22.10
CA VAL A 42 11.17 -10.68 22.71
C VAL A 42 12.37 -11.35 22.04
N GLN A 43 13.20 -10.53 21.42
CA GLN A 43 14.43 -10.99 20.76
C GLN A 43 15.46 -11.46 21.80
N PRO A 44 16.20 -12.57 21.55
CA PRO A 44 17.29 -12.96 22.43
C PRO A 44 18.42 -11.91 22.47
N ALA A 45 18.92 -11.57 23.66
CA ALA A 45 19.96 -10.53 23.81
C ALA A 45 21.21 -10.78 22.94
N GLN A 46 21.58 -12.04 22.73
CA GLN A 46 22.74 -12.43 21.91
C GLN A 46 22.67 -11.96 20.45
N ILE A 47 21.48 -11.71 19.90
CA ILE A 47 21.35 -11.23 18.51
C ILE A 47 21.44 -9.70 18.37
N GLU A 48 21.45 -8.95 19.47
CA GLU A 48 21.56 -7.47 19.45
C GLU A 48 22.82 -7.00 18.70
N SER A 49 23.92 -7.77 18.81
CA SER A 49 25.17 -7.49 18.11
C SER A 49 25.07 -7.46 16.57
N LEU A 50 24.05 -8.12 15.99
CA LEU A 50 23.78 -8.11 14.54
C LEU A 50 23.10 -6.82 14.08
N PHE A 51 22.53 -6.06 15.02
CA PHE A 51 21.73 -4.86 14.78
C PHE A 51 22.25 -3.68 15.62
N PRO A 52 23.52 -3.26 15.43
CA PRO A 52 24.13 -2.25 16.30
C PRO A 52 23.38 -0.92 16.24
N LYS A 53 23.22 -0.29 17.41
CA LYS A 53 22.57 1.01 17.55
C LYS A 53 23.36 2.08 16.77
N PRO A 54 22.69 2.95 16.02
CA PRO A 54 23.34 4.05 15.34
C PRO A 54 23.82 5.09 16.37
N THR A 55 24.86 5.86 16.02
CA THR A 55 25.43 6.90 16.90
C THR A 55 24.65 8.21 16.88
N ILE A 56 23.75 8.39 15.91
CA ILE A 56 22.97 9.60 15.73
C ILE A 56 21.88 9.74 16.80
N ARG A 57 21.66 10.97 17.26
CA ARG A 57 20.50 11.35 18.08
C ARG A 57 19.48 12.07 17.21
N PHE A 58 18.27 11.53 17.11
CA PHE A 58 17.23 12.07 16.24
C PHE A 58 16.57 13.34 16.77
N GLY A 59 16.35 13.40 18.09
CA GLY A 59 15.67 14.54 18.73
C GLY A 59 14.19 14.67 18.37
N THR A 60 13.58 13.61 17.83
CA THR A 60 12.14 13.48 17.61
C THR A 60 11.44 12.93 18.86
N PRO A 61 10.11 13.09 19.01
CA PRO A 61 9.41 12.81 20.28
C PRO A 61 9.45 11.35 20.75
N GLY A 62 9.72 10.40 19.86
CA GLY A 62 9.78 8.97 20.18
C GLY A 62 11.06 8.56 20.92
N PHE A 63 12.05 9.46 21.00
CA PHE A 63 13.34 9.25 21.68
C PHE A 63 13.53 10.13 22.92
N GLN A 64 12.44 10.65 23.50
CA GLN A 64 12.52 11.29 24.82
C GLN A 64 13.01 10.28 25.87
N GLU A 65 13.85 10.74 26.79
CA GLU A 65 14.47 9.89 27.81
C GLU A 65 13.42 9.25 28.71
N GLY A 66 13.58 7.95 29.01
CA GLY A 66 12.66 7.18 29.86
C GLY A 66 11.30 6.85 29.22
N LYS A 67 11.09 7.21 27.95
CA LYS A 67 9.79 7.01 27.28
C LYS A 67 9.62 5.59 26.75
N GLU A 68 8.55 4.95 27.19
CA GLU A 68 8.13 3.63 26.71
C GLU A 68 7.27 3.74 25.44
N ALA A 69 6.20 4.53 25.50
CA ALA A 69 5.30 4.74 24.37
C ALA A 69 6.01 5.33 23.15
N PHE A 70 5.51 5.01 21.95
CA PHE A 70 5.95 5.72 20.75
C PHE A 70 5.36 7.14 20.71
N THR A 71 5.72 7.92 19.70
CA THR A 71 5.23 9.30 19.55
C THR A 71 3.70 9.33 19.52
N SER A 72 3.08 10.08 20.44
CA SER A 72 1.63 10.32 20.45
C SER A 72 1.19 11.27 19.34
N GLN A 73 -0.12 11.41 19.11
CA GLN A 73 -0.64 12.38 18.14
C GLN A 73 -0.30 13.82 18.56
N GLU A 74 -0.46 14.13 19.84
CA GLU A 74 -0.25 15.46 20.41
C GLU A 74 1.23 15.86 20.30
N GLU A 75 2.14 14.95 20.61
CA GLU A 75 3.57 15.18 20.48
C GLU A 75 4.00 15.35 19.03
N MET A 76 3.45 14.55 18.11
CA MET A 76 3.69 14.70 16.67
C MET A 76 3.25 16.09 16.21
N MET A 77 2.03 16.51 16.53
CA MET A 77 1.47 17.81 16.14
C MET A 77 2.26 18.97 16.75
N ALA A 78 2.64 18.89 18.02
CA ALA A 78 3.48 19.90 18.66
C ALA A 78 4.86 20.01 18.02
N TYR A 79 5.47 18.87 17.69
CA TYR A 79 6.78 18.80 17.06
C TYR A 79 6.77 19.41 15.65
N ILE A 80 5.82 19.03 14.79
CA ILE A 80 5.73 19.56 13.43
C ILE A 80 5.33 21.04 13.41
N SER A 81 4.47 21.48 14.33
CA SER A 81 4.12 22.90 14.48
C SER A 81 5.35 23.74 14.84
N LYS A 82 6.23 23.22 15.71
CA LYS A 82 7.49 23.89 16.05
C LYS A 82 8.45 23.98 14.86
N LEU A 83 8.51 22.96 14.00
CA LEU A 83 9.30 23.00 12.77
C LEU A 83 8.80 24.08 11.80
N VAL A 84 7.48 24.24 11.70
CA VAL A 84 6.84 25.20 10.78
C VAL A 84 7.00 26.64 11.25
N ALA A 85 6.88 26.92 12.57
CA ALA A 85 6.87 28.27 13.13
C ALA A 85 8.09 29.14 12.79
N GLY A 86 9.22 28.53 12.41
CA GLY A 86 10.46 29.23 12.03
C GLY A 86 10.84 29.14 10.55
N ASN A 87 10.02 28.51 9.69
CA ASN A 87 10.44 28.17 8.34
C ASN A 87 9.35 28.45 7.29
N LYS A 88 9.54 29.51 6.49
CA LYS A 88 8.65 29.91 5.39
C LYS A 88 8.54 28.88 4.26
N GLU A 89 9.51 27.97 4.15
CA GLU A 89 9.52 26.92 3.13
C GLU A 89 8.66 25.72 3.55
N ILE A 90 8.13 25.72 4.77
CA ILE A 90 7.27 24.65 5.30
C ILE A 90 5.84 25.17 5.47
N GLN A 91 4.86 24.46 4.91
CA GLN A 91 3.45 24.64 5.21
C GLN A 91 2.92 23.40 5.92
N LEU A 92 2.12 23.61 6.96
CA LEU A 92 1.36 22.55 7.63
C LEU A 92 -0.11 22.65 7.19
N LEU A 93 -0.62 21.56 6.65
CA LEU A 93 -2.00 21.41 6.20
C LEU A 93 -2.61 20.16 6.86
N SER A 94 -3.93 20.07 6.81
CA SER A 94 -4.67 18.83 7.06
C SER A 94 -5.16 18.27 5.73
N ILE A 95 -5.01 16.96 5.52
CA ILE A 95 -5.60 16.27 4.33
C ILE A 95 -6.94 15.61 4.64
N GLY A 96 -7.36 15.58 5.89
CA GLY A 96 -8.58 14.94 6.34
C GLY A 96 -8.47 14.48 7.80
N THR A 97 -9.47 13.73 8.24
CA THR A 97 -9.51 13.14 9.58
C THR A 97 -9.73 11.64 9.50
N SER A 98 -9.25 10.91 10.50
CA SER A 98 -9.60 9.50 10.69
C SER A 98 -11.05 9.28 11.07
N LEU A 99 -11.48 8.01 11.14
CA LEU A 99 -12.81 7.61 11.61
C LEU A 99 -13.15 8.13 13.01
N GLU A 100 -12.18 8.19 13.94
CA GLU A 100 -12.38 8.78 15.27
C GLU A 100 -12.12 10.30 15.32
N GLY A 101 -11.97 10.95 14.17
CA GLY A 101 -11.87 12.41 14.05
C GLY A 101 -10.50 13.01 14.35
N ARG A 102 -9.43 12.20 14.35
CA ARG A 102 -8.05 12.72 14.54
C ARG A 102 -7.50 13.25 13.22
N ASP A 103 -6.83 14.39 13.29
CA ASP A 103 -6.25 15.07 12.13
C ASP A 103 -5.16 14.26 11.44
N ILE A 104 -5.13 14.30 10.10
CA ILE A 104 -4.08 13.69 9.26
C ILE A 104 -3.23 14.83 8.68
N PRO A 105 -2.07 15.15 9.30
CA PRO A 105 -1.28 16.30 8.88
C PRO A 105 -0.45 16.02 7.63
N LEU A 106 -0.26 17.07 6.83
CA LEU A 106 0.64 17.13 5.69
C LEU A 106 1.62 18.29 5.88
N LEU A 107 2.92 17.99 5.89
CA LEU A 107 3.96 19.00 5.75
C LEU A 107 4.34 19.14 4.28
N LEU A 108 4.26 20.35 3.73
CA LEU A 108 4.74 20.69 2.40
C LEU A 108 6.02 21.52 2.51
N PHE A 109 7.09 21.05 1.90
CA PHE A 109 8.38 21.72 1.78
C PHE A 109 8.55 22.24 0.35
N SER A 110 8.54 23.55 0.18
CA SER A 110 8.70 24.22 -1.11
C SER A 110 9.15 25.67 -0.96
N LYS A 111 9.97 26.15 -1.90
CA LYS A 111 10.27 27.58 -2.08
C LYS A 111 9.17 28.34 -2.84
N ASP A 112 8.22 27.61 -3.45
CA ASP A 112 7.13 28.15 -4.26
C ASP A 112 5.84 27.34 -4.02
N HIS A 113 5.18 27.61 -2.89
CA HIS A 113 3.95 26.91 -2.51
C HIS A 113 2.78 27.18 -3.46
N GLY A 114 2.72 28.39 -4.04
CA GLY A 114 1.64 28.81 -4.93
C GLY A 114 1.58 28.00 -6.24
N LYS A 115 2.73 27.53 -6.74
CA LYS A 115 2.81 26.76 -7.99
C LYS A 115 2.56 25.27 -7.86
N LEU A 116 2.56 24.70 -6.65
CA LEU A 116 2.46 23.25 -6.43
C LEU A 116 1.20 22.61 -7.06
N LYS A 117 0.10 23.36 -7.16
CA LYS A 117 -1.19 22.88 -7.69
C LYS A 117 -1.44 23.23 -9.17
N GLN A 118 -0.59 24.05 -9.78
CA GLN A 118 -0.85 24.63 -11.12
C GLN A 118 0.22 24.23 -12.15
N THR A 119 1.48 24.57 -11.87
CA THR A 119 2.61 24.40 -12.79
C THR A 119 3.83 23.98 -11.98
N ASN A 120 3.90 22.70 -11.63
CA ASN A 120 5.06 22.22 -10.90
C ASN A 120 6.18 21.81 -11.87
N GLU A 121 7.17 22.68 -12.04
CA GLU A 121 8.36 22.41 -12.87
C GLU A 121 9.36 21.47 -12.18
N LYS A 122 9.26 21.33 -10.85
CA LYS A 122 10.10 20.45 -10.03
C LYS A 122 9.38 19.14 -9.75
N PRO A 123 10.08 17.99 -9.64
CA PRO A 123 9.44 16.80 -9.11
C PRO A 123 9.00 17.04 -7.66
N LEU A 124 7.80 16.57 -7.33
CA LEU A 124 7.31 16.47 -5.95
C LEU A 124 7.53 15.04 -5.45
N ILE A 125 8.24 14.90 -4.33
CA ILE A 125 8.36 13.64 -3.59
C ILE A 125 7.27 13.62 -2.53
N TRP A 126 6.50 12.54 -2.47
CA TRP A 126 5.55 12.26 -1.40
C TRP A 126 6.10 11.16 -0.48
N LEU A 127 6.16 11.42 0.82
CA LEU A 127 6.48 10.44 1.85
C LEU A 127 5.27 10.26 2.75
N GLN A 128 4.72 9.05 2.79
CA GLN A 128 3.67 8.68 3.75
C GLN A 128 4.13 7.58 4.68
N ALA A 129 3.60 7.58 5.89
CA ALA A 129 3.92 6.59 6.91
C ALA A 129 2.71 6.25 7.79
N GLN A 130 2.82 5.12 8.51
CA GLN A 130 1.85 4.66 9.51
C GLN A 130 0.41 4.60 8.97
N ILE A 131 0.23 4.01 7.79
CA ILE A 131 -1.10 3.53 7.40
C ILE A 131 -1.50 2.31 8.22
N HIS A 132 -0.52 1.51 8.64
CA HIS A 132 -0.69 0.60 9.77
C HIS A 132 -0.21 1.29 11.04
N GLY A 133 -1.06 1.29 12.07
CA GLY A 133 -0.79 2.05 13.30
C GLY A 133 0.32 1.48 14.19
N ASN A 134 0.58 0.17 14.09
CA ASN A 134 1.59 -0.54 14.88
C ASN A 134 3.00 -0.53 14.26
N GLU A 135 3.27 0.41 13.34
CA GLU A 135 4.54 0.55 12.62
C GLU A 135 5.23 1.88 13.02
N PRO A 136 5.62 2.03 14.30
CA PRO A 136 6.11 3.28 14.86
C PRO A 136 7.34 3.85 14.16
N ALA A 137 8.26 3.01 13.68
CA ALA A 137 9.51 3.50 13.10
C ALA A 137 9.30 4.21 11.77
N ALA A 138 8.28 3.80 11.00
CA ALA A 138 7.90 4.48 9.76
C ALA A 138 7.53 5.94 10.03
N GLY A 139 6.59 6.18 10.96
CA GLY A 139 6.15 7.53 11.31
C GLY A 139 7.24 8.37 11.97
N GLU A 140 8.05 7.76 12.85
CA GLU A 140 9.17 8.47 13.48
C GLU A 140 10.24 8.87 12.44
N SER A 141 10.52 8.01 11.45
CA SER A 141 11.45 8.33 10.36
C SER A 141 10.96 9.49 9.48
N ALA A 142 9.64 9.61 9.28
CA ALA A 142 9.05 10.75 8.57
C ALA A 142 9.29 12.07 9.33
N LEU A 143 9.24 12.05 10.67
CA LEU A 143 9.59 13.20 11.51
C LEU A 143 11.10 13.54 11.46
N VAL A 144 11.96 12.51 11.35
CA VAL A 144 13.40 12.70 11.14
C VAL A 144 13.67 13.38 9.79
N ILE A 145 13.00 12.94 8.72
CA ILE A 145 13.13 13.56 7.39
C ILE A 145 12.63 15.00 7.41
N ALA A 146 11.47 15.26 8.03
CA ALA A 146 10.94 16.62 8.19
C ALA A 146 11.95 17.54 8.90
N LYS A 147 12.60 17.03 9.96
CA LYS A 147 13.68 17.75 10.67
C LYS A 147 14.88 18.03 9.78
N TRP A 148 15.38 17.00 9.09
CA TRP A 148 16.57 17.14 8.25
C TRP A 148 16.34 18.09 7.08
N LEU A 149 15.14 18.13 6.51
CA LEU A 149 14.75 19.14 5.53
C LEU A 149 14.73 20.54 6.14
N ALA A 150 14.07 20.72 7.30
CA ALA A 150 13.98 22.01 7.98
C ALA A 150 15.35 22.58 8.37
N GLU A 151 16.32 21.71 8.68
CA GLU A 151 17.70 22.07 9.03
C GLU A 151 18.65 22.13 7.82
N GLY A 152 18.16 21.87 6.60
CA GLY A 152 19.00 21.84 5.39
C GLY A 152 20.02 20.68 5.34
N LYS A 153 19.88 19.67 6.20
CA LYS A 153 20.80 18.52 6.31
C LYS A 153 20.74 17.57 5.12
N LEU A 154 19.64 17.55 4.36
CA LEU A 154 19.56 16.80 3.11
C LEU A 154 20.21 17.53 1.92
N GLY A 155 20.60 18.78 2.10
CA GLY A 155 21.19 19.64 1.08
C GLY A 155 20.61 21.06 1.19
N THR A 156 21.47 22.06 1.34
CA THR A 156 21.11 23.47 1.53
C THR A 156 20.26 24.04 0.40
N ASN A 157 20.48 23.57 -0.83
CA ASN A 157 19.75 23.97 -2.04
C ASN A 157 18.85 22.86 -2.59
N LEU A 158 18.46 21.88 -1.75
CA LEU A 158 17.66 20.75 -2.20
C LEU A 158 16.30 21.21 -2.78
N LEU A 159 15.62 22.14 -2.10
CA LEU A 159 14.32 22.68 -2.51
C LEU A 159 14.38 23.60 -3.74
N ASP A 160 15.56 23.90 -4.28
CA ASP A 160 15.68 24.52 -5.61
C ASP A 160 15.38 23.54 -6.74
N ASN A 161 15.55 22.24 -6.48
CA ASN A 161 15.40 21.19 -7.48
C ASN A 161 14.15 20.34 -7.27
N VAL A 162 13.63 20.26 -6.03
CA VAL A 162 12.46 19.42 -5.70
C VAL A 162 11.47 20.12 -4.78
N ASN A 163 10.31 19.50 -4.60
CA ASN A 163 9.40 19.75 -3.50
C ASN A 163 9.21 18.46 -2.70
N VAL A 164 8.88 18.55 -1.41
CA VAL A 164 8.62 17.35 -0.58
C VAL A 164 7.30 17.51 0.18
N ALA A 165 6.45 16.49 0.11
CA ALA A 165 5.22 16.33 0.87
C ALA A 165 5.41 15.19 1.87
N ILE A 166 5.09 15.40 3.15
CA ILE A 166 5.25 14.39 4.20
C ILE A 166 3.94 14.24 4.99
N VAL A 167 3.37 13.03 4.98
CA VAL A 167 2.26 12.61 5.84
C VAL A 167 2.81 11.62 6.86
N PRO A 168 3.17 12.08 8.08
CA PRO A 168 3.86 11.23 9.06
C PRO A 168 2.98 10.12 9.65
N ARG A 169 1.64 10.27 9.57
CA ARG A 169 0.69 9.30 10.09
C ARG A 169 -0.64 9.37 9.35
N ILE A 170 -0.95 8.31 8.59
CA ILE A 170 -2.25 8.16 7.92
C ILE A 170 -3.32 7.60 8.86
N ASN A 171 -2.96 6.64 9.73
CA ASN A 171 -3.89 5.93 10.62
C ASN A 171 -3.66 6.29 12.10
N PRO A 172 -4.12 7.48 12.55
CA PRO A 172 -3.96 7.91 13.93
C PRO A 172 -4.72 7.06 14.94
N ASP A 173 -5.82 6.43 14.54
CA ASP A 173 -6.66 5.60 15.42
C ASP A 173 -5.98 4.27 15.70
N GLY A 174 -5.48 3.61 14.66
CA GLY A 174 -4.66 2.40 14.79
C GLY A 174 -3.38 2.68 15.57
N SER A 175 -2.76 3.85 15.38
CA SER A 175 -1.54 4.22 16.12
C SER A 175 -1.80 4.38 17.61
N TYR A 176 -2.89 5.05 17.99
CA TYR A 176 -3.32 5.18 19.38
C TYR A 176 -3.51 3.80 20.04
N GLN A 177 -4.18 2.88 19.35
CA GLN A 177 -4.43 1.51 19.82
C GLN A 177 -3.22 0.57 19.65
N PHE A 178 -2.15 1.02 19.00
CA PHE A 178 -1.00 0.23 18.59
C PHE A 178 -1.37 -1.06 17.82
N LYS A 179 -2.28 -0.91 16.84
CA LYS A 179 -2.75 -2.01 15.98
C LYS A 179 -2.55 -1.68 14.50
N ARG A 180 -2.52 -2.72 13.67
CA ARG A 180 -2.39 -2.61 12.22
C ARG A 180 -3.57 -1.87 11.59
N TYR A 181 -4.77 -2.17 12.07
CA TYR A 181 -6.02 -1.81 11.43
C TYR A 181 -6.51 -0.41 11.79
N ILE A 182 -7.44 0.13 11.01
CA ILE A 182 -8.19 1.35 11.37
C ILE A 182 -9.22 1.05 12.48
N ALA A 183 -10.01 2.04 12.87
CA ALA A 183 -10.99 1.91 13.95
C ALA A 183 -11.96 0.73 13.78
N THR A 184 -12.30 0.35 12.54
CA THR A 184 -13.22 -0.74 12.18
C THR A 184 -12.58 -2.13 12.05
N GLU A 185 -11.32 -2.32 12.46
CA GLU A 185 -10.56 -3.57 12.30
C GLU A 185 -10.32 -4.00 10.84
N LEU A 186 -10.42 -3.06 9.90
CA LEU A 186 -10.10 -3.26 8.49
C LEU A 186 -8.71 -2.72 8.16
N ASP A 187 -8.09 -3.26 7.10
CA ASP A 187 -6.76 -2.88 6.64
C ASP A 187 -6.87 -1.75 5.59
N ALA A 188 -6.48 -0.53 5.99
CA ALA A 188 -6.47 0.62 5.09
C ALA A 188 -5.50 0.45 3.91
N ASN A 189 -4.44 -0.36 4.05
CA ASN A 189 -3.55 -0.69 2.94
C ASN A 189 -4.09 -1.84 2.05
N ARG A 190 -5.40 -2.09 2.10
CA ARG A 190 -6.16 -2.90 1.13
C ARG A 190 -7.29 -2.10 0.46
N ASP A 191 -7.38 -0.80 0.73
CA ASP A 191 -8.50 0.04 0.32
C ASP A 191 -8.17 1.00 -0.85
N TYR A 192 -6.94 0.96 -1.39
CA TYR A 192 -6.51 1.95 -2.39
C TYR A 192 -7.27 1.89 -3.72
N MET A 193 -8.01 0.81 -4.01
CA MET A 193 -8.92 0.71 -5.16
C MET A 193 -10.40 0.92 -4.76
N LYS A 194 -10.80 0.44 -3.58
CA LYS A 194 -12.19 0.48 -3.11
C LYS A 194 -12.58 1.86 -2.57
N VAL A 195 -11.62 2.57 -1.98
CA VAL A 195 -11.72 3.92 -1.40
C VAL A 195 -12.91 4.08 -0.46
N GLU A 196 -13.07 3.14 0.47
CA GLU A 196 -14.15 3.11 1.46
C GLU A 196 -13.81 3.90 2.73
N TYR A 197 -12.52 4.07 3.05
CA TYR A 197 -12.10 4.66 4.31
C TYR A 197 -11.68 6.12 4.17
N PRO A 198 -12.09 7.01 5.10
CA PRO A 198 -11.80 8.44 5.01
C PRO A 198 -10.29 8.72 5.01
N GLU A 199 -9.48 7.92 5.71
CA GLU A 199 -8.02 8.04 5.71
C GLU A 199 -7.44 7.85 4.29
N VAL A 200 -7.94 6.85 3.56
CA VAL A 200 -7.46 6.53 2.21
C VAL A 200 -8.05 7.48 1.16
N GLN A 201 -9.29 7.91 1.34
CA GLN A 201 -9.90 8.98 0.54
C GLN A 201 -9.11 10.29 0.66
N ALA A 202 -8.73 10.69 1.87
CA ALA A 202 -7.90 11.86 2.14
C ALA A 202 -6.55 11.79 1.42
N VAL A 203 -5.89 10.64 1.47
CA VAL A 203 -4.64 10.41 0.72
C VAL A 203 -4.87 10.56 -0.78
N HIS A 204 -5.90 9.91 -1.35
CA HIS A 204 -6.18 10.03 -2.79
C HIS A 204 -6.50 11.46 -3.22
N GLN A 205 -7.30 12.20 -2.45
CA GLN A 205 -7.63 13.60 -2.74
C GLN A 205 -6.37 14.48 -2.73
N ALA A 206 -5.49 14.29 -1.74
CA ALA A 206 -4.22 15.01 -1.69
C ALA A 206 -3.29 14.63 -2.85
N MET A 207 -3.20 13.34 -3.20
CA MET A 207 -2.45 12.84 -4.36
C MET A 207 -2.97 13.43 -5.67
N ASN A 208 -4.29 13.54 -5.84
CA ASN A 208 -4.91 14.13 -7.03
C ASN A 208 -4.63 15.64 -7.10
N THR A 209 -4.58 16.31 -5.95
CA THR A 209 -4.31 17.75 -5.85
C THR A 209 -2.85 18.08 -6.19
N TYR A 210 -1.90 17.33 -5.65
CA TYR A 210 -0.47 17.65 -5.75
C TYR A 210 0.29 16.87 -6.82
N GLN A 211 -0.29 15.77 -7.32
CA GLN A 211 0.22 14.93 -8.41
C GLN A 211 1.72 14.60 -8.30
N PRO A 212 2.16 13.96 -7.20
CA PRO A 212 3.58 13.69 -6.97
C PRO A 212 4.21 12.86 -8.10
N ASP A 213 5.52 12.97 -8.22
CA ASP A 213 6.32 12.29 -9.23
C ASP A 213 7.02 11.05 -8.64
N VAL A 214 7.37 11.13 -7.36
CA VAL A 214 8.01 10.05 -6.59
C VAL A 214 7.24 9.83 -5.28
N VAL A 215 7.03 8.59 -4.89
CA VAL A 215 6.27 8.22 -3.68
C VAL A 215 7.05 7.23 -2.83
N LEU A 216 7.14 7.49 -1.53
CA LEU A 216 7.68 6.61 -0.50
C LEU A 216 6.52 6.21 0.42
N ASP A 217 6.24 4.93 0.48
CA ASP A 217 5.25 4.31 1.35
C ASP A 217 5.99 3.53 2.45
N ALA A 218 6.03 4.11 3.65
CA ALA A 218 6.86 3.65 4.77
C ALA A 218 6.08 2.76 5.75
N HIS A 219 6.61 1.57 6.00
CA HIS A 219 6.01 0.47 6.75
C HIS A 219 7.04 -0.26 7.64
N GLU A 220 6.59 -1.25 8.40
CA GLU A 220 7.46 -2.20 9.09
C GLU A 220 7.00 -3.65 8.88
N TYR A 221 7.93 -4.60 8.84
CA TYR A 221 7.62 -6.01 8.64
C TYR A 221 7.87 -6.84 9.91
N GLY A 222 7.26 -8.03 9.94
CA GLY A 222 7.34 -8.98 11.05
C GLY A 222 8.71 -9.67 11.17
N VAL A 223 9.22 -9.70 12.40
CA VAL A 223 10.51 -10.31 12.72
C VAL A 223 10.44 -11.83 12.79
N SER A 224 9.49 -12.33 13.58
CA SER A 224 9.30 -13.76 13.84
C SER A 224 8.35 -14.35 12.82
N SER A 225 8.82 -15.37 12.10
CA SER A 225 8.04 -16.09 11.09
C SER A 225 7.95 -17.56 11.49
N SER A 226 6.73 -18.08 11.60
CA SER A 226 6.52 -19.51 11.88
C SER A 226 7.10 -20.40 10.78
N GLN A 227 7.27 -19.86 9.58
CA GLN A 227 7.86 -20.56 8.44
C GLN A 227 9.36 -20.87 8.64
N LEU A 228 10.04 -20.15 9.53
CA LEU A 228 11.48 -20.29 9.81
C LEU A 228 11.80 -21.12 11.08
N ARG A 229 10.79 -21.76 11.70
CA ARG A 229 10.96 -22.52 12.94
C ARG A 229 11.89 -23.73 12.83
N ASP A 230 12.04 -24.29 11.63
CA ASP A 230 12.84 -25.50 11.40
C ASP A 230 14.28 -25.16 10.96
N VAL A 231 14.64 -23.88 10.91
CA VAL A 231 16.01 -23.44 10.57
C VAL A 231 16.84 -23.38 11.84
N GLY A 232 17.83 -24.26 11.96
CA GLY A 232 18.66 -24.35 13.16
C GLY A 232 17.93 -24.96 14.37
N GLU A 233 18.65 -25.17 15.47
CA GLU A 233 18.13 -25.88 16.65
C GLU A 233 16.97 -25.13 17.35
N LYS A 234 17.00 -23.79 17.32
CA LYS A 234 16.02 -22.92 17.99
C LYS A 234 15.14 -22.13 17.02
N GLY A 235 15.17 -22.47 15.73
CA GLY A 235 14.52 -21.69 14.68
C GLY A 235 15.31 -20.43 14.29
N ALA A 236 14.79 -19.72 13.30
CA ALA A 236 15.37 -18.48 12.79
C ALA A 236 14.34 -17.35 12.66
N ILE A 237 14.85 -16.13 12.46
CA ILE A 237 14.06 -14.91 12.22
C ILE A 237 14.61 -14.14 11.02
N SER A 238 13.82 -13.23 10.47
CA SER A 238 14.27 -12.38 9.35
C SER A 238 15.47 -11.50 9.75
N SER A 239 16.39 -11.28 8.80
CA SER A 239 17.74 -10.77 9.10
C SER A 239 18.07 -9.36 8.59
N TYR A 240 17.29 -8.83 7.64
CA TYR A 240 17.58 -7.55 6.99
C TYR A 240 17.15 -6.36 7.87
N ASP A 241 17.79 -5.21 7.68
CA ASP A 241 17.37 -3.96 8.34
C ASP A 241 16.19 -3.35 7.58
N VAL A 242 16.27 -3.37 6.24
CA VAL A 242 15.27 -2.80 5.33
C VAL A 242 14.92 -3.80 4.23
N LEU A 243 13.64 -4.02 4.04
CA LEU A 243 13.06 -4.59 2.85
C LEU A 243 12.52 -3.45 1.98
N ILE A 244 12.88 -3.43 0.70
CA ILE A 244 12.47 -2.34 -0.21
C ILE A 244 12.02 -2.90 -1.55
N SER A 245 10.99 -2.29 -2.13
CA SER A 245 10.52 -2.68 -3.46
C SER A 245 9.80 -1.53 -4.15
N SER A 246 10.04 -1.36 -5.46
CA SER A 246 9.25 -0.45 -6.30
C SER A 246 7.88 -1.05 -6.61
N ALA A 247 6.95 -0.23 -7.13
CA ALA A 247 5.67 -0.70 -7.63
C ALA A 247 5.82 -1.66 -8.83
N LYS A 248 5.06 -2.76 -8.82
CA LYS A 248 5.23 -3.88 -9.76
C LYS A 248 4.05 -4.13 -10.70
N ASN A 249 2.92 -3.43 -10.54
CA ASN A 249 1.77 -3.59 -11.45
C ASN A 249 2.18 -3.38 -12.92
N LEU A 250 1.77 -4.30 -13.81
CA LEU A 250 2.22 -4.33 -15.20
C LEU A 250 1.66 -3.17 -16.05
N ASN A 251 0.58 -2.51 -15.61
CA ASN A 251 0.01 -1.34 -16.26
C ASN A 251 0.72 -0.03 -15.89
N ILE A 252 1.71 -0.05 -14.99
CA ILE A 252 2.58 1.11 -14.75
C ILE A 252 3.54 1.22 -15.95
N PRO A 253 3.68 2.42 -16.57
CA PRO A 253 4.58 2.63 -17.70
C PRO A 253 5.97 2.02 -17.48
N THR A 254 6.41 1.20 -18.44
CA THR A 254 7.64 0.40 -18.32
C THR A 254 8.88 1.27 -18.11
N ASN A 255 8.93 2.47 -18.69
CA ASN A 255 10.00 3.44 -18.45
C ASN A 255 10.07 3.87 -16.98
N LEU A 256 8.92 4.10 -16.31
CA LEU A 256 8.86 4.47 -14.90
C LEU A 256 9.24 3.29 -13.99
N ARG A 257 8.78 2.07 -14.29
CA ARG A 257 9.20 0.87 -13.55
C ARG A 257 10.71 0.66 -13.62
N LYS A 258 11.28 0.73 -14.83
CA LYS A 258 12.73 0.62 -15.04
C LYS A 258 13.51 1.74 -14.35
N MET A 259 13.01 2.98 -14.40
CA MET A 259 13.67 4.10 -13.72
C MET A 259 13.59 3.94 -12.19
N SER A 260 12.49 3.41 -11.66
CA SER A 260 12.36 3.14 -10.24
C SER A 260 13.43 2.15 -9.75
N ASP A 261 13.60 1.04 -10.47
CA ASP A 261 14.57 -0.01 -10.11
C ASP A 261 16.03 0.41 -10.39
N ASN A 262 16.31 0.91 -11.60
CA ASN A 262 17.69 1.09 -12.06
C ASN A 262 18.33 2.41 -11.61
N LEU A 263 17.52 3.44 -11.29
CA LEU A 263 18.02 4.74 -10.84
C LEU A 263 17.86 4.92 -9.34
N LEU A 264 16.62 5.00 -8.86
CA LEU A 264 16.35 5.37 -7.47
C LEU A 264 16.67 4.23 -6.50
N LEU A 265 16.15 3.03 -6.74
CA LEU A 265 16.38 1.88 -5.88
C LEU A 265 17.88 1.51 -5.82
N ALA A 266 18.57 1.50 -6.97
CA ALA A 266 20.01 1.27 -7.01
C ALA A 266 20.82 2.29 -6.19
N ASN A 267 20.41 3.57 -6.16
CA ASN A 267 21.08 4.59 -5.35
C ASN A 267 20.76 4.45 -3.84
N VAL A 268 19.56 4.01 -3.50
CA VAL A 268 19.18 3.68 -2.12
C VAL A 268 20.02 2.53 -1.59
N GLN A 269 20.18 1.45 -2.36
CA GLN A 269 20.99 0.29 -1.95
C GLN A 269 22.43 0.70 -1.65
N LYS A 270 23.04 1.53 -2.51
CA LYS A 270 24.39 2.10 -2.26
C LYS A 270 24.46 2.92 -0.97
N ALA A 271 23.41 3.68 -0.66
CA ALA A 271 23.35 4.47 0.58
C ALA A 271 23.25 3.57 1.82
N LEU A 272 22.44 2.51 1.75
CA LEU A 272 22.32 1.53 2.83
C LEU A 272 23.62 0.75 3.04
N ASP A 273 24.29 0.32 1.95
CA ASP A 273 25.60 -0.35 2.01
C ASP A 273 26.65 0.53 2.70
N LYS A 274 26.70 1.83 2.35
CA LYS A 274 27.61 2.79 2.95
C LYS A 274 27.42 2.92 4.46
N GLU A 275 26.18 2.90 4.92
CA GLU A 275 25.84 2.98 6.35
C GLU A 275 25.83 1.59 7.04
N GLN A 276 26.26 0.53 6.34
CA GLN A 276 26.31 -0.85 6.84
C GLN A 276 24.94 -1.34 7.35
N LEU A 277 23.89 -1.00 6.59
CA LEU A 277 22.52 -1.42 6.83
C LEU A 277 22.17 -2.50 5.81
N SER A 278 21.84 -3.69 6.31
CA SER A 278 21.49 -4.83 5.47
C SER A 278 20.13 -4.62 4.79
N HIS A 279 20.05 -4.94 3.51
CA HIS A 279 18.83 -4.74 2.73
C HIS A 279 18.55 -5.88 1.77
N HIS A 280 17.29 -6.00 1.37
CA HIS A 280 16.83 -6.97 0.37
C HIS A 280 15.57 -6.47 -0.33
N ALA A 281 15.21 -7.09 -1.46
CA ALA A 281 13.88 -6.94 -2.04
C ALA A 281 12.81 -7.36 -1.01
N TYR A 282 11.70 -6.62 -0.93
CA TYR A 282 10.58 -6.99 -0.06
C TYR A 282 10.07 -8.40 -0.34
N TYR A 283 9.70 -9.12 0.72
CA TYR A 283 9.07 -10.44 0.60
C TYR A 283 8.16 -10.78 1.77
N THR A 284 7.22 -11.68 1.51
CA THR A 284 6.48 -12.44 2.54
C THR A 284 6.80 -13.92 2.45
N LEU A 285 6.86 -14.60 3.59
CA LEU A 285 7.17 -16.03 3.64
C LEU A 285 5.91 -16.88 3.74
N ALA A 286 5.87 -17.95 2.96
CA ALA A 286 4.94 -19.05 3.09
C ALA A 286 5.71 -20.38 3.20
N LYS A 287 5.07 -21.41 3.76
CA LYS A 287 5.64 -22.76 3.83
C LYS A 287 4.65 -23.75 3.24
N GLY A 288 5.09 -24.47 2.22
CA GLY A 288 4.30 -25.50 1.57
C GLY A 288 4.11 -26.73 2.45
N LYS A 289 3.16 -27.60 2.07
CA LYS A 289 2.95 -28.91 2.73
C LYS A 289 4.17 -29.84 2.60
N ASP A 290 5.01 -29.59 1.60
CA ASP A 290 6.30 -30.23 1.38
C ASP A 290 7.40 -29.72 2.32
N GLY A 291 7.09 -28.77 3.21
CA GLY A 291 8.03 -28.14 4.12
C GLY A 291 8.93 -27.09 3.45
N LYS A 292 8.76 -26.83 2.15
CA LYS A 292 9.59 -25.87 1.42
C LYS A 292 9.13 -24.45 1.72
N VAL A 293 10.10 -23.57 1.99
CA VAL A 293 9.82 -22.14 2.21
C VAL A 293 9.78 -21.42 0.86
N THR A 294 8.77 -20.57 0.68
CA THR A 294 8.62 -19.70 -0.49
C THR A 294 8.64 -18.24 -0.02
N ALA A 295 9.49 -17.43 -0.63
CA ALA A 295 9.51 -15.99 -0.45
C ALA A 295 8.87 -15.32 -1.69
N THR A 296 7.81 -14.55 -1.47
CA THR A 296 7.07 -13.86 -2.54
C THR A 296 7.34 -12.37 -2.47
N GLU A 297 7.76 -11.73 -3.57
CA GLU A 297 8.19 -10.32 -3.67
C GLU A 297 7.06 -9.25 -3.46
N GLY A 298 5.99 -9.64 -2.78
CA GLY A 298 4.71 -8.95 -2.78
C GLY A 298 3.86 -9.31 -4.00
N SER A 299 2.95 -8.41 -4.40
CA SER A 299 2.01 -8.65 -5.50
C SER A 299 2.01 -7.51 -6.53
N THR A 300 1.37 -7.76 -7.66
CA THR A 300 1.05 -6.76 -8.70
C THR A 300 -0.33 -6.11 -8.48
N GLU A 301 -1.06 -6.50 -7.43
CA GLU A 301 -2.43 -6.06 -7.14
C GLU A 301 -2.49 -4.56 -6.86
N THR A 302 -3.58 -3.93 -7.28
CA THR A 302 -3.86 -2.50 -7.14
C THR A 302 -4.47 -2.14 -5.79
N ARG A 303 -5.00 -3.10 -5.02
CA ARG A 303 -5.60 -2.80 -3.69
C ARG A 303 -4.63 -2.20 -2.67
N ILE A 304 -3.31 -2.34 -2.88
CA ILE A 304 -2.26 -1.86 -1.98
C ILE A 304 -1.68 -0.50 -2.42
N GLY A 305 -1.26 0.32 -1.45
CA GLY A 305 -0.73 1.67 -1.66
C GLY A 305 0.38 1.73 -2.69
N ARG A 306 1.42 0.90 -2.52
CA ARG A 306 2.56 0.80 -3.44
C ARG A 306 2.14 0.77 -4.93
N ASN A 307 1.23 -0.12 -5.30
CA ASN A 307 0.87 -0.33 -6.70
C ASN A 307 -0.19 0.67 -7.18
N ALA A 308 -1.18 1.02 -6.36
CA ALA A 308 -2.15 2.05 -6.72
C ALA A 308 -1.49 3.41 -6.96
N LEU A 309 -0.60 3.83 -6.05
CA LEU A 309 0.09 5.10 -6.18
C LEU A 309 1.08 5.08 -7.36
N GLY A 310 1.67 3.91 -7.68
CA GLY A 310 2.42 3.69 -8.90
C GLY A 310 1.56 3.86 -10.18
N LEU A 311 0.29 3.44 -10.15
CA LEU A 311 -0.67 3.60 -11.24
C LEU A 311 -1.13 5.03 -11.47
N LYS A 312 -0.87 5.97 -10.54
CA LYS A 312 -0.91 7.41 -10.81
C LYS A 312 0.29 7.92 -11.63
N ASN A 313 1.02 7.00 -12.26
CA ASN A 313 2.21 7.21 -13.09
C ASN A 313 3.34 7.86 -12.30
N THR A 314 3.69 7.25 -11.17
CA THR A 314 4.74 7.74 -10.28
C THR A 314 5.81 6.68 -10.06
N LEU A 315 7.00 7.11 -9.65
CA LEU A 315 8.02 6.21 -9.14
C LEU A 315 7.71 5.93 -7.66
N THR A 316 6.99 4.84 -7.37
CA THR A 316 6.55 4.49 -6.01
C THR A 316 7.40 3.37 -5.40
N PHE A 317 7.72 3.50 -4.11
CA PHE A 317 8.50 2.54 -3.32
C PHE A 317 7.79 2.18 -2.02
N LEU A 318 7.82 0.90 -1.68
CA LEU A 318 7.54 0.37 -0.35
C LEU A 318 8.85 0.27 0.43
N VAL A 319 8.88 0.79 1.65
CA VAL A 319 10.03 0.75 2.56
C VAL A 319 9.61 0.08 3.86
N GLU A 320 10.26 -1.01 4.23
CA GLU A 320 9.80 -1.91 5.29
C GLU A 320 10.96 -2.21 6.26
N THR A 321 10.93 -1.68 7.48
CA THR A 321 11.94 -2.05 8.51
C THR A 321 11.46 -3.13 9.45
N ARG A 322 12.40 -3.87 10.03
CA ARG A 322 12.15 -5.04 10.87
C ARG A 322 11.57 -4.70 12.25
N GLY A 323 10.28 -4.38 12.37
CA GLY A 323 9.73 -3.79 13.59
C GLY A 323 8.46 -4.38 14.19
N ILE A 324 7.66 -5.11 13.42
CA ILE A 324 6.38 -5.60 13.93
C ILE A 324 6.62 -6.66 15.00
N GLY A 325 5.99 -6.45 16.17
CA GLY A 325 5.94 -7.40 17.29
C GLY A 325 7.09 -7.31 18.28
N ILE A 326 8.14 -6.53 18.02
CA ILE A 326 9.34 -6.46 18.87
C ILE A 326 9.38 -5.24 19.80
N GLY A 327 8.29 -4.50 19.92
CA GLY A 327 8.20 -3.33 20.80
C GLY A 327 9.29 -2.30 20.46
N ARG A 328 10.04 -1.82 21.47
CA ARG A 328 11.15 -0.84 21.30
C ARG A 328 12.47 -1.45 20.87
N ALA A 329 12.58 -2.78 20.71
CA ALA A 329 13.84 -3.37 20.27
C ALA A 329 14.27 -2.76 18.93
N ASP A 330 15.55 -2.43 18.83
CA ASP A 330 16.21 -1.84 17.66
C ASP A 330 15.53 -0.56 17.13
N PHE A 331 14.72 0.15 17.92
CA PHE A 331 13.90 1.28 17.43
C PHE A 331 14.76 2.38 16.78
N GLU A 332 15.90 2.75 17.39
CA GLU A 332 16.86 3.69 16.82
C GLU A 332 17.37 3.21 15.45
N ARG A 333 17.70 1.92 15.32
CA ARG A 333 18.24 1.34 14.08
C ARG A 333 17.17 1.28 13.00
N ARG A 334 15.94 0.90 13.34
CA ARG A 334 14.80 0.90 12.40
C ARG A 334 14.52 2.30 11.86
N VAL A 335 14.43 3.29 12.74
CA VAL A 335 14.23 4.70 12.34
C VAL A 335 15.41 5.20 11.50
N TYR A 336 16.64 4.86 11.88
CA TYR A 336 17.82 5.21 11.11
C TYR A 336 17.77 4.66 9.70
N SER A 337 17.47 3.37 9.56
CA SER A 337 17.46 2.70 8.27
C SER A 337 16.42 3.30 7.33
N GLN A 338 15.20 3.55 7.81
CA GLN A 338 14.19 4.26 7.02
C GLN A 338 14.63 5.68 6.67
N ALA A 339 15.19 6.44 7.62
CA ALA A 339 15.63 7.81 7.37
C ALA A 339 16.74 7.85 6.30
N ILE A 340 17.68 6.90 6.31
CA ILE A 340 18.71 6.79 5.25
C ILE A 340 18.06 6.43 3.90
N THR A 341 17.13 5.49 3.88
CA THR A 341 16.37 5.14 2.66
C THR A 341 15.63 6.35 2.08
N HIS A 342 14.84 7.04 2.89
CA HIS A 342 14.06 8.21 2.48
C HIS A 342 14.96 9.37 2.03
N ALA A 343 16.04 9.65 2.77
CA ALA A 343 17.02 10.67 2.40
C ALA A 343 17.67 10.35 1.05
N ALA A 344 18.07 9.10 0.81
CA ALA A 344 18.67 8.68 -0.45
C ALA A 344 17.71 8.85 -1.64
N VAL A 345 16.42 8.51 -1.49
CA VAL A 345 15.42 8.76 -2.54
C VAL A 345 15.25 10.26 -2.80
N ILE A 346 15.12 11.08 -1.76
CA ILE A 346 14.93 12.53 -1.88
C ILE A 346 16.14 13.18 -2.56
N GLN A 347 17.36 12.85 -2.11
CA GLN A 347 18.60 13.39 -2.67
C GLN A 347 18.84 12.91 -4.10
N SER A 348 18.58 11.63 -4.39
CA SER A 348 18.69 11.10 -5.74
C SER A 348 17.66 11.72 -6.69
N THR A 349 16.44 11.98 -6.20
CA THR A 349 15.42 12.71 -6.97
C THR A 349 15.86 14.12 -7.28
N ALA A 350 16.43 14.84 -6.30
CA ALA A 350 16.95 16.18 -6.50
C ALA A 350 18.11 16.22 -7.51
N ALA A 351 19.02 15.26 -7.44
CA ALA A 351 20.13 15.13 -8.40
C ALA A 351 19.66 14.82 -9.83
N ASN A 352 18.47 14.22 -9.99
CA ASN A 352 17.92 13.79 -11.28
C ASN A 352 16.60 14.50 -11.63
N ALA A 353 16.37 15.70 -11.07
CA ALA A 353 15.05 16.33 -11.04
C ALA A 353 14.40 16.48 -12.41
N LYS A 354 15.16 17.00 -13.39
CA LYS A 354 14.68 17.19 -14.77
C LYS A 354 14.33 15.86 -15.45
N ALA A 355 15.18 14.83 -15.28
CA ALA A 355 14.97 13.53 -15.90
C ALA A 355 13.71 12.84 -15.35
N ILE A 356 13.53 12.86 -14.03
CA ILE A 356 12.36 12.28 -13.36
C ILE A 356 11.10 13.04 -13.77
N LYS A 357 11.12 14.38 -13.71
CA LYS A 357 9.95 15.19 -14.07
C LYS A 357 9.53 14.99 -15.52
N SER A 358 10.52 14.92 -16.43
CA SER A 358 10.28 14.63 -17.84
C SER A 358 9.69 13.23 -18.04
N ALA A 359 10.24 12.21 -17.37
CA ALA A 359 9.77 10.83 -17.50
C ALA A 359 8.32 10.67 -17.03
N VAL A 360 7.96 11.26 -15.89
CA VAL A 360 6.59 11.24 -15.35
C VAL A 360 5.63 12.01 -16.25
N THR A 361 6.01 13.21 -16.68
CA THR A 361 5.17 14.03 -17.58
C THR A 361 4.91 13.32 -18.90
N GLN A 362 5.96 12.74 -19.50
CA GLN A 362 5.84 11.97 -20.73
C GLN A 362 4.95 10.73 -20.54
N ALA A 363 5.13 9.98 -19.45
CA ALA A 363 4.33 8.78 -19.17
C ALA A 363 2.83 9.11 -19.04
N ARG A 364 2.49 10.21 -18.35
CA ARG A 364 1.10 10.69 -18.22
C ARG A 364 0.51 11.12 -19.57
N ALA A 365 1.30 11.81 -20.40
CA ALA A 365 0.90 12.20 -21.75
C ALA A 365 0.70 10.99 -22.67
N GLU A 366 1.62 10.02 -22.63
CA GLU A 366 1.54 8.80 -23.44
C GLU A 366 0.29 7.98 -23.12
N ILE A 367 -0.06 7.80 -21.84
CA ILE A 367 -1.32 7.12 -21.46
C ILE A 367 -2.53 7.90 -21.99
N THR A 368 -2.51 9.22 -21.87
CA THR A 368 -3.58 10.09 -22.36
C THR A 368 -3.75 9.97 -23.88
N GLU A 369 -2.66 9.93 -24.65
CA GLU A 369 -2.71 9.74 -26.10
C GLU A 369 -3.17 8.34 -26.50
N LYS A 370 -2.70 7.29 -25.81
CA LYS A 370 -3.16 5.91 -26.02
C LYS A 370 -4.66 5.77 -25.80
N GLY A 371 -5.19 6.46 -24.79
CA GLY A 371 -6.63 6.47 -24.50
C GLY A 371 -7.52 7.12 -25.55
N LYS A 372 -6.97 7.77 -26.58
CA LYS A 372 -7.74 8.32 -27.70
C LYS A 372 -7.90 7.34 -28.86
N LYS A 373 -7.12 6.26 -28.86
CA LYS A 373 -7.04 5.31 -29.96
C LYS A 373 -7.78 4.03 -29.61
N ALA A 374 -8.35 3.40 -30.62
CA ALA A 374 -8.97 2.08 -30.49
C ALA A 374 -8.28 1.09 -31.43
N ASN A 375 -8.19 -0.18 -31.01
CA ASN A 375 -7.68 -1.27 -31.84
C ASN A 375 -6.25 -1.03 -32.37
N ASP A 376 -5.41 -0.32 -31.60
CA ASP A 376 -4.03 0.00 -31.96
C ASP A 376 -3.01 -0.95 -31.30
N ASN A 377 -3.48 -2.06 -30.74
CA ASN A 377 -2.71 -3.09 -30.05
C ASN A 377 -2.03 -2.60 -28.76
N ASP A 378 -2.53 -1.51 -28.16
CA ASP A 378 -2.21 -1.15 -26.78
C ASP A 378 -2.99 -2.03 -25.79
N LYS A 379 -2.27 -2.94 -25.14
CA LYS A 379 -2.84 -3.91 -24.21
C LYS A 379 -2.85 -3.40 -22.77
N LEU A 380 -3.99 -3.58 -22.11
CA LEU A 380 -4.18 -3.50 -20.66
C LEU A 380 -4.02 -4.89 -20.06
N VAL A 381 -3.22 -5.01 -19.01
CA VAL A 381 -3.05 -6.26 -18.28
C VAL A 381 -4.12 -6.36 -17.20
N ILE A 382 -5.07 -7.28 -17.38
CA ILE A 382 -6.20 -7.48 -16.47
C ILE A 382 -5.83 -8.45 -15.35
N LEU A 383 -5.14 -9.54 -15.71
CA LEU A 383 -4.59 -10.54 -14.79
C LEU A 383 -3.10 -10.72 -15.05
N SER A 384 -2.35 -10.96 -13.99
CA SER A 384 -0.92 -11.25 -14.05
C SER A 384 -0.54 -12.26 -12.98
N GLU A 385 0.54 -12.98 -13.22
CA GLU A 385 1.13 -13.91 -12.26
C GLU A 385 2.58 -13.55 -11.98
N ASN A 386 3.00 -13.76 -10.73
CA ASN A 386 4.40 -13.68 -10.36
C ASN A 386 5.16 -14.90 -10.89
N LYS A 387 6.40 -14.70 -11.33
CA LYS A 387 7.24 -15.79 -11.86
C LYS A 387 7.93 -16.54 -10.73
N ARG A 388 7.73 -17.86 -10.66
CA ARG A 388 8.48 -18.73 -9.73
C ARG A 388 9.90 -18.99 -10.23
N ILE A 389 10.86 -18.76 -9.35
CA ILE A 389 12.30 -18.97 -9.55
C ILE A 389 12.77 -19.90 -8.43
N PRO A 390 12.90 -21.22 -8.70
CA PRO A 390 13.26 -22.17 -7.67
C PRO A 390 14.76 -22.12 -7.31
N GLY A 391 15.09 -22.74 -6.17
CA GLY A 391 16.49 -22.98 -5.77
C GLY A 391 17.26 -21.71 -5.40
N GLN A 392 16.55 -20.72 -4.87
CA GLN A 392 17.14 -19.51 -4.33
C GLN A 392 17.52 -19.70 -2.86
N SER A 393 18.13 -18.68 -2.26
CA SER A 393 18.47 -18.66 -0.85
C SER A 393 18.15 -17.33 -0.21
N LEU A 394 17.80 -17.37 1.07
CA LEU A 394 17.50 -16.20 1.88
C LEU A 394 18.35 -16.21 3.15
N GLU A 395 18.97 -15.09 3.50
CA GLU A 395 19.67 -14.98 4.78
C GLU A 395 18.68 -14.73 5.92
N VAL A 396 18.81 -15.53 6.98
CA VAL A 396 18.01 -15.44 8.21
C VAL A 396 18.94 -15.48 9.42
N VAL A 397 18.49 -15.03 10.58
CA VAL A 397 19.26 -15.10 11.84
C VAL A 397 18.89 -16.39 12.56
N ASP A 398 19.85 -17.31 12.69
CA ASP A 398 19.72 -18.51 13.51
C ASP A 398 19.75 -18.11 15.00
N LEU A 399 18.68 -18.46 15.73
CA LEU A 399 18.49 -18.05 17.11
C LEU A 399 19.41 -18.77 18.10
N ALA A 400 19.93 -19.95 17.77
CA ALA A 400 20.82 -20.71 18.63
C ALA A 400 22.25 -20.16 18.57
N THR A 401 22.72 -19.86 17.36
CA THR A 401 24.11 -19.44 17.11
C THR A 401 24.31 -17.93 17.07
N ALA A 402 23.22 -17.16 16.98
CA ALA A 402 23.22 -15.70 16.79
C ALA A 402 24.01 -15.27 15.54
N LYS A 403 23.91 -16.05 14.45
CA LYS A 403 24.59 -15.78 13.18
C LYS A 403 23.58 -15.73 12.04
N LYS A 404 23.92 -14.97 10.99
CA LYS A 404 23.22 -15.04 9.71
C LYS A 404 23.57 -16.36 9.02
N VAL A 405 22.55 -17.09 8.60
CA VAL A 405 22.64 -18.37 7.89
C VAL A 405 21.80 -18.32 6.62
N SER A 406 22.25 -19.01 5.58
CA SER A 406 21.53 -19.11 4.32
C SER A 406 20.52 -20.25 4.38
N THR A 407 19.26 -19.95 4.07
CA THR A 407 18.15 -20.91 4.03
C THR A 407 17.65 -21.08 2.60
N PRO A 408 17.51 -22.31 2.08
CA PRO A 408 16.98 -22.55 0.74
C PRO A 408 15.50 -22.15 0.66
N ILE A 409 15.15 -21.45 -0.42
CA ILE A 409 13.79 -20.99 -0.70
C ILE A 409 13.45 -21.16 -2.18
N ASP A 410 12.16 -21.14 -2.49
CA ASP A 410 11.71 -20.69 -3.81
C ASP A 410 11.39 -19.22 -3.77
N TRP A 411 11.82 -18.48 -4.79
CA TRP A 411 11.47 -17.08 -4.94
C TRP A 411 10.29 -16.95 -5.91
N VAL A 412 9.31 -16.12 -5.58
CA VAL A 412 8.17 -15.80 -6.45
C VAL A 412 8.26 -14.29 -6.76
N SER A 413 8.77 -13.99 -7.95
CA SER A 413 9.17 -12.67 -8.40
C SER A 413 7.99 -11.87 -8.96
N SER A 414 7.69 -10.73 -8.34
CA SER A 414 6.80 -9.71 -8.93
C SER A 414 7.55 -8.81 -9.90
N THR A 415 8.87 -8.72 -9.78
CA THR A 415 9.71 -8.04 -10.78
C THR A 415 9.62 -8.72 -12.14
N ASP A 416 9.57 -10.05 -12.17
CA ASP A 416 9.44 -10.85 -13.39
C ASP A 416 8.01 -11.31 -13.66
N ALA A 417 7.00 -10.63 -13.11
CA ALA A 417 5.60 -10.96 -13.35
C ALA A 417 5.25 -10.85 -14.84
N TYR A 418 4.33 -11.70 -15.29
CA TYR A 418 3.87 -11.76 -16.69
C TYR A 418 2.34 -11.67 -16.79
N PRO A 419 1.81 -11.12 -17.89
CA PRO A 419 0.37 -11.04 -18.09
C PRO A 419 -0.21 -12.45 -18.33
N VAL A 420 -1.42 -12.67 -17.79
CA VAL A 420 -2.22 -13.89 -17.98
C VAL A 420 -3.49 -13.59 -18.77
N LEU A 421 -4.06 -12.40 -18.58
CA LEU A 421 -5.18 -11.89 -19.36
C LEU A 421 -4.89 -10.44 -19.75
N GLU A 422 -4.98 -10.17 -21.04
CA GLU A 422 -4.84 -8.84 -21.61
C GLU A 422 -6.06 -8.46 -22.45
N ARG A 423 -6.39 -7.16 -22.48
CA ARG A 423 -7.45 -6.60 -23.32
C ARG A 423 -6.94 -5.39 -24.08
N GLU A 424 -7.46 -5.16 -25.28
CA GLU A 424 -7.24 -3.90 -25.99
C GLU A 424 -7.76 -2.73 -25.15
N ARG A 425 -7.04 -1.61 -25.14
CA ARG A 425 -7.53 -0.39 -24.50
C ARG A 425 -8.75 0.15 -25.27
N PRO A 426 -9.90 0.36 -24.60
CA PRO A 426 -11.00 1.12 -25.20
C PRO A 426 -10.71 2.62 -25.16
N THR A 427 -11.43 3.43 -25.93
CA THR A 427 -11.34 4.90 -25.84
C THR A 427 -12.17 5.46 -24.70
N ALA A 428 -13.19 4.71 -24.25
CA ALA A 428 -13.96 5.02 -23.04
C ALA A 428 -14.64 3.77 -22.47
N TYR A 429 -15.02 3.84 -21.20
CA TYR A 429 -16.04 2.97 -20.61
C TYR A 429 -17.34 3.75 -20.41
N LEU A 430 -18.49 3.13 -20.67
CA LEU A 430 -19.80 3.68 -20.36
C LEU A 430 -20.50 2.89 -19.27
N MET A 431 -21.35 3.58 -18.51
CA MET A 431 -22.15 2.98 -17.45
C MET A 431 -23.50 3.72 -17.30
N PRO A 432 -24.62 3.02 -17.09
CA PRO A 432 -25.92 3.65 -16.91
C PRO A 432 -25.95 4.62 -15.71
N PRO A 433 -26.89 5.59 -15.68
CA PRO A 433 -26.93 6.62 -14.62
C PRO A 433 -27.12 6.09 -13.20
N GLY A 434 -27.65 4.87 -13.04
CA GLY A 434 -27.94 4.27 -11.73
C GLY A 434 -26.71 3.94 -10.90
N TYR A 435 -25.53 3.85 -11.50
CA TYR A 435 -24.27 3.45 -10.83
C TYR A 435 -23.45 4.67 -10.38
N HIS A 436 -24.12 5.62 -9.74
CA HIS A 436 -23.50 6.90 -9.33
C HIS A 436 -22.43 6.73 -8.25
N ASP A 437 -22.53 5.69 -7.43
CA ASP A 437 -21.63 5.32 -6.36
C ASP A 437 -20.30 4.79 -6.90
N VAL A 438 -20.36 3.94 -7.93
CA VAL A 438 -19.19 3.50 -8.70
C VAL A 438 -18.49 4.69 -9.36
N ALA A 439 -19.25 5.59 -9.98
CA ALA A 439 -18.69 6.81 -10.56
C ALA A 439 -18.00 7.69 -9.50
N ALA A 440 -18.60 7.86 -8.31
CA ALA A 440 -18.01 8.62 -7.21
C ALA A 440 -16.70 8.01 -6.69
N LYS A 441 -16.61 6.67 -6.62
CA LYS A 441 -15.36 5.98 -6.27
C LYS A 441 -14.26 6.23 -7.30
N LEU A 442 -14.59 6.19 -8.59
CA LEU A 442 -13.63 6.54 -9.65
C LEU A 442 -13.20 8.01 -9.57
N GLU A 443 -14.11 8.94 -9.29
CA GLU A 443 -13.76 10.36 -9.05
C GLU A 443 -12.76 10.49 -7.89
N LEU A 444 -12.95 9.76 -6.77
CA LEU A 444 -11.99 9.73 -5.66
C LEU A 444 -10.62 9.20 -6.07
N LEU A 445 -10.56 8.20 -6.95
CA LEU A 445 -9.31 7.70 -7.54
C LEU A 445 -8.62 8.71 -8.47
N GLY A 446 -9.25 9.85 -8.74
CA GLY A 446 -8.74 10.91 -9.61
C GLY A 446 -9.12 10.74 -11.08
N VAL A 447 -10.14 9.93 -11.37
CA VAL A 447 -10.69 9.79 -12.72
C VAL A 447 -11.59 11.00 -13.01
N SER A 448 -11.33 11.66 -14.14
CA SER A 448 -12.26 12.64 -14.71
C SER A 448 -13.47 11.89 -15.25
N VAL A 449 -14.65 12.22 -14.69
CA VAL A 449 -15.93 11.59 -15.03
C VAL A 449 -16.81 12.59 -15.77
N SER A 450 -17.32 12.19 -16.94
CA SER A 450 -18.27 12.98 -17.72
C SER A 450 -19.59 12.22 -17.86
N LYS A 451 -20.63 12.89 -18.36
CA LYS A 451 -21.95 12.28 -18.62
C LYS A 451 -22.40 12.54 -20.03
N LEU A 452 -23.16 11.61 -20.62
CA LEU A 452 -23.83 11.83 -21.89
C LEU A 452 -24.87 12.96 -21.77
N SER A 453 -24.81 13.93 -22.68
CA SER A 453 -25.70 15.09 -22.74
C SER A 453 -27.10 14.74 -23.24
N LYS A 454 -27.25 13.62 -23.96
CA LYS A 454 -28.50 13.15 -24.57
C LYS A 454 -28.50 11.63 -24.68
N GLU A 455 -29.68 11.06 -24.90
CA GLU A 455 -29.80 9.66 -25.28
C GLU A 455 -28.94 9.36 -26.51
N THR A 456 -28.21 8.26 -26.47
CA THR A 456 -27.22 7.90 -27.48
C THR A 456 -27.24 6.40 -27.71
N THR A 457 -27.47 5.97 -28.95
CA THR A 457 -27.35 4.58 -29.39
C THR A 457 -26.01 4.39 -30.10
N ILE A 458 -25.16 3.51 -29.56
CA ILE A 458 -23.78 3.31 -30.04
C ILE A 458 -23.39 1.84 -29.99
N ALA A 459 -22.48 1.47 -30.90
CA ALA A 459 -21.79 0.19 -30.83
C ALA A 459 -20.78 0.20 -29.67
N VAL A 460 -20.81 -0.84 -28.86
CA VAL A 460 -19.97 -1.05 -27.68
C VAL A 460 -19.64 -2.53 -27.56
N GLU A 461 -18.64 -2.87 -26.77
CA GLU A 461 -18.50 -4.24 -26.27
C GLU A 461 -19.13 -4.36 -24.88
N SER A 462 -19.76 -5.49 -24.63
CA SER A 462 -20.38 -5.86 -23.35
C SER A 462 -19.74 -7.13 -22.78
N TYR A 463 -19.86 -7.34 -21.48
CA TYR A 463 -19.39 -8.53 -20.80
C TYR A 463 -20.56 -9.42 -20.40
N THR A 464 -20.47 -10.72 -20.67
CA THR A 464 -21.37 -11.73 -20.10
C THR A 464 -20.57 -12.66 -19.20
N ILE A 465 -20.99 -12.80 -17.93
CA ILE A 465 -20.31 -13.66 -16.97
C ILE A 465 -20.52 -15.13 -17.32
N LEU A 466 -19.42 -15.85 -17.53
CA LEU A 466 -19.42 -17.28 -17.85
C LEU A 466 -19.39 -18.15 -16.59
N GLU A 467 -18.59 -17.73 -15.62
CA GLU A 467 -18.44 -18.38 -14.32
C GLU A 467 -18.30 -17.30 -13.24
N ASN A 468 -18.91 -17.54 -12.08
CA ASN A 468 -18.67 -16.78 -10.87
C ASN A 468 -18.36 -17.76 -9.73
N LYS A 469 -17.19 -17.60 -9.12
CA LYS A 469 -16.82 -18.29 -7.89
C LYS A 469 -16.73 -17.27 -6.76
N VAL A 470 -17.66 -17.38 -5.81
CA VAL A 470 -17.63 -16.60 -4.57
C VAL A 470 -16.57 -17.18 -3.64
N ASN A 471 -15.62 -16.37 -3.22
CA ASN A 471 -14.64 -16.72 -2.21
C ASN A 471 -15.28 -16.73 -0.82
N THR A 472 -14.97 -17.76 -0.04
CA THR A 472 -15.51 -17.93 1.31
C THR A 472 -14.69 -17.19 2.38
N ILE A 473 -13.54 -16.62 2.00
CA ILE A 473 -12.71 -15.80 2.87
C ILE A 473 -13.19 -14.36 2.75
N TYR A 474 -13.48 -13.76 3.90
CA TYR A 474 -13.87 -12.35 4.01
C TYR A 474 -12.63 -11.47 3.85
N GLU A 475 -12.53 -10.81 2.70
CA GLU A 475 -11.40 -9.96 2.33
C GLU A 475 -11.75 -8.51 2.66
N ASN A 476 -11.23 -8.02 3.78
CA ASN A 476 -11.23 -6.60 4.12
C ASN A 476 -12.62 -5.91 4.00
N GLY A 477 -13.66 -6.56 4.54
CA GLY A 477 -15.03 -6.04 4.52
C GLY A 477 -15.94 -6.66 3.44
N HIS A 478 -15.42 -7.53 2.59
CA HIS A 478 -16.17 -8.05 1.43
C HIS A 478 -15.97 -9.55 1.21
N PHE A 479 -17.04 -10.25 0.84
CA PHE A 479 -16.89 -11.51 0.09
C PHE A 479 -16.52 -11.15 -1.34
N THR A 480 -15.53 -11.85 -1.90
CA THR A 480 -15.01 -11.51 -3.23
C THR A 480 -15.45 -12.49 -4.30
N ASN A 481 -15.68 -11.99 -5.51
CA ASN A 481 -16.01 -12.79 -6.69
C ASN A 481 -14.76 -13.01 -7.55
N GLN A 482 -14.54 -14.25 -7.97
CA GLN A 482 -13.63 -14.59 -9.06
C GLN A 482 -14.48 -14.99 -10.26
N VAL A 483 -14.50 -14.15 -11.29
CA VAL A 483 -15.32 -14.36 -12.49
C VAL A 483 -14.47 -14.62 -13.72
N THR A 484 -15.09 -15.23 -14.74
CA THR A 484 -14.64 -15.18 -16.13
C THR A 484 -15.75 -14.57 -16.98
N ALA A 485 -15.40 -13.80 -18.01
CA ALA A 485 -16.38 -13.15 -18.86
C ALA A 485 -16.08 -13.35 -20.35
N ASN A 486 -17.16 -13.47 -21.13
CA ASN A 486 -17.07 -13.32 -22.58
C ASN A 486 -17.30 -11.86 -22.95
N VAL A 487 -16.58 -11.38 -23.98
CA VAL A 487 -16.73 -10.03 -24.52
C VAL A 487 -17.40 -10.12 -25.88
N THR A 488 -18.47 -9.36 -26.09
CA THR A 488 -19.22 -9.34 -27.36
C THR A 488 -19.55 -7.93 -27.79
N GLU A 489 -19.44 -7.67 -29.09
CA GLU A 489 -19.94 -6.44 -29.70
C GLU A 489 -21.47 -6.42 -29.69
N THR A 490 -22.04 -5.28 -29.33
CA THR A 490 -23.49 -5.05 -29.33
C THR A 490 -23.80 -3.58 -29.60
N THR A 491 -25.02 -3.28 -30.05
CA THR A 491 -25.51 -1.91 -30.12
C THR A 491 -26.40 -1.65 -28.93
N LYS A 492 -26.08 -0.62 -28.14
CA LYS A 492 -26.81 -0.29 -26.92
C LYS A 492 -27.24 1.17 -26.89
N THR A 493 -28.45 1.40 -26.38
CA THR A 493 -28.98 2.74 -26.13
C THR A 493 -28.75 3.12 -24.68
N PHE A 494 -28.07 4.24 -24.48
CA PHE A 494 -27.79 4.83 -23.18
C PHE A 494 -28.63 6.10 -23.00
N PRO A 495 -29.36 6.26 -21.88
CA PRO A 495 -30.09 7.49 -21.61
C PRO A 495 -29.12 8.66 -21.36
N ALA A 496 -29.62 9.88 -21.49
CA ALA A 496 -28.93 11.07 -21.01
C ALA A 496 -28.52 10.93 -19.52
N GLY A 497 -27.36 11.44 -19.15
CA GLY A 497 -26.81 11.31 -17.80
C GLY A 497 -26.00 10.03 -17.56
N SER A 498 -25.91 9.11 -18.53
CA SER A 498 -25.05 7.92 -18.43
C SER A 498 -23.59 8.35 -18.31
N TYR A 499 -22.84 7.67 -17.45
CA TYR A 499 -21.45 8.00 -17.17
C TYR A 499 -20.55 7.59 -18.32
N VAL A 500 -19.57 8.45 -18.63
CA VAL A 500 -18.52 8.23 -19.61
C VAL A 500 -17.17 8.45 -18.94
N PHE A 501 -16.41 7.38 -18.84
CA PHE A 501 -15.05 7.35 -18.31
C PHE A 501 -14.09 7.30 -19.51
N SER A 502 -13.69 8.47 -20.01
CA SER A 502 -12.74 8.53 -21.12
C SER A 502 -11.41 7.93 -20.72
N MET A 503 -10.80 7.13 -21.58
CA MET A 503 -9.46 6.60 -21.35
C MET A 503 -8.37 7.60 -21.71
N ALA A 504 -8.72 8.74 -22.34
CA ALA A 504 -7.80 9.83 -22.66
C ALA A 504 -7.50 10.71 -21.43
N GLN A 505 -6.93 10.11 -20.39
CA GLN A 505 -6.52 10.78 -19.17
C GLN A 505 -5.41 10.02 -18.43
N PRO A 506 -4.59 10.68 -17.58
CA PRO A 506 -3.47 10.03 -16.90
C PRO A 506 -3.86 8.83 -16.03
N ASN A 507 -5.04 8.88 -15.38
CA ASN A 507 -5.50 7.84 -14.45
C ASN A 507 -6.31 6.72 -15.14
N ALA A 508 -6.25 6.61 -16.47
CA ALA A 508 -7.04 5.65 -17.24
C ALA A 508 -6.87 4.19 -16.81
N ASN A 509 -5.67 3.81 -16.34
CA ASN A 509 -5.41 2.42 -15.94
C ASN A 509 -6.16 2.02 -14.65
N PHE A 510 -6.56 2.99 -13.80
CA PHE A 510 -7.49 2.71 -12.69
C PHE A 510 -8.87 2.32 -13.20
N ILE A 511 -9.36 3.00 -14.25
CA ILE A 511 -10.68 2.74 -14.84
C ILE A 511 -10.74 1.28 -15.31
N ALA A 512 -9.74 0.85 -16.06
CA ALA A 512 -9.65 -0.53 -16.55
C ALA A 512 -9.63 -1.53 -15.39
N LEU A 513 -8.72 -1.38 -14.42
CA LEU A 513 -8.59 -2.35 -13.34
C LEU A 513 -9.79 -2.35 -12.38
N ALA A 514 -10.55 -1.25 -12.30
CA ALA A 514 -11.78 -1.19 -11.52
C ALA A 514 -13.00 -1.79 -12.26
N LEU A 515 -13.08 -1.61 -13.59
CA LEU A 515 -14.29 -1.93 -14.36
C LEU A 515 -14.22 -3.24 -15.17
N GLU A 516 -13.02 -3.77 -15.42
CA GLU A 516 -12.83 -5.05 -16.10
C GLU A 516 -13.15 -6.21 -15.13
N PRO A 517 -14.17 -7.04 -15.40
CA PRO A 517 -14.76 -7.92 -14.39
C PRO A 517 -13.78 -8.97 -13.82
N GLU A 518 -12.85 -9.47 -14.62
CA GLU A 518 -11.85 -10.45 -14.17
C GLU A 518 -10.68 -9.83 -13.40
N SER A 519 -10.53 -8.50 -13.36
CA SER A 519 -9.41 -7.92 -12.61
C SER A 519 -9.56 -8.25 -11.12
N VAL A 520 -8.47 -8.69 -10.49
CA VAL A 520 -8.43 -9.12 -9.08
C VAL A 520 -8.87 -8.06 -8.08
N ASP A 521 -8.91 -6.80 -8.50
CA ASP A 521 -9.35 -5.66 -7.68
C ASP A 521 -10.54 -4.90 -8.26
N SER A 522 -11.26 -5.53 -9.20
CA SER A 522 -12.40 -4.90 -9.85
C SER A 522 -13.57 -4.67 -8.88
N TYR A 523 -14.48 -3.80 -9.30
CA TYR A 523 -15.74 -3.56 -8.60
C TYR A 523 -16.70 -4.76 -8.70
N VAL A 524 -16.50 -5.66 -9.66
CA VAL A 524 -17.16 -6.98 -9.66
C VAL A 524 -16.57 -7.88 -8.59
N THR A 525 -15.24 -7.92 -8.47
CA THR A 525 -14.55 -8.71 -7.45
C THR A 525 -14.95 -8.31 -6.05
N PHE A 526 -15.08 -7.01 -5.76
CA PHE A 526 -15.53 -6.53 -4.45
C PHE A 526 -17.04 -6.32 -4.34
N ASN A 527 -17.82 -6.84 -5.29
CA ASN A 527 -19.29 -6.86 -5.24
C ASN A 527 -19.97 -5.48 -5.17
N PHE A 528 -19.26 -4.40 -5.55
CA PHE A 528 -19.89 -3.10 -5.85
C PHE A 528 -20.71 -3.16 -7.13
N LEU A 529 -20.34 -4.07 -8.04
CA LEU A 529 -21.13 -4.49 -9.18
C LEU A 529 -21.47 -5.98 -9.00
N PRO A 530 -22.54 -6.32 -8.25
CA PRO A 530 -22.91 -7.71 -8.02
C PRO A 530 -23.34 -8.38 -9.33
N VAL A 531 -22.88 -9.61 -9.55
CA VAL A 531 -23.15 -10.38 -10.76
C VAL A 531 -23.25 -11.88 -10.46
N GLU A 532 -24.06 -12.57 -11.25
CA GLU A 532 -24.18 -14.03 -11.29
C GLU A 532 -23.78 -14.59 -12.65
N LYS A 533 -23.63 -15.91 -12.75
CA LYS A 533 -23.39 -16.57 -14.04
C LYS A 533 -24.54 -16.29 -15.00
N GLY A 534 -24.19 -15.82 -16.20
CA GLY A 534 -25.12 -15.46 -17.26
C GLY A 534 -25.50 -13.97 -17.29
N ASP A 535 -25.15 -13.21 -16.25
CA ASP A 535 -25.45 -11.79 -16.20
C ASP A 535 -24.60 -11.00 -17.21
N GLU A 536 -25.20 -9.94 -17.75
CA GLU A 536 -24.47 -8.89 -18.44
C GLU A 536 -23.95 -7.89 -17.41
N VAL A 537 -22.65 -7.60 -17.42
CA VAL A 537 -22.06 -6.60 -16.52
C VAL A 537 -22.47 -5.21 -17.00
N PRO A 538 -22.90 -4.28 -16.13
CA PRO A 538 -23.33 -2.93 -16.51
C PRO A 538 -22.16 -1.98 -16.85
N VAL A 539 -21.12 -2.51 -17.50
CA VAL A 539 -19.91 -1.82 -17.95
C VAL A 539 -19.77 -2.09 -19.44
N TYR A 540 -19.60 -1.04 -20.24
CA TYR A 540 -19.53 -1.16 -21.70
C TYR A 540 -18.27 -0.50 -22.23
N ARG A 541 -17.51 -1.20 -23.07
CA ARG A 541 -16.29 -0.67 -23.68
C ARG A 541 -16.64 0.03 -24.99
N TYR A 542 -16.20 1.26 -25.14
CA TYR A 542 -16.32 2.01 -26.39
C TYR A 542 -15.04 1.86 -27.21
N MET A 543 -15.14 1.23 -28.37
CA MET A 543 -14.01 0.83 -29.21
C MET A 543 -13.88 1.68 -30.49
N LEU A 544 -14.41 2.91 -30.47
CA LEU A 544 -14.36 3.85 -31.60
C LEU A 544 -13.68 5.15 -31.18
N GLU A 545 -13.10 5.86 -32.15
CA GLU A 545 -12.37 7.12 -31.92
C GLU A 545 -13.27 8.37 -32.09
N HIS A 546 -14.58 8.17 -32.28
CA HIS A 546 -15.52 9.28 -32.42
C HIS A 546 -15.86 9.90 -31.05
N PRO A 547 -15.88 11.23 -30.92
CA PRO A 547 -16.28 11.87 -29.67
C PRO A 547 -17.70 11.49 -29.26
N LEU A 548 -17.88 11.10 -28.00
CA LEU A 548 -19.19 10.92 -27.39
C LEU A 548 -19.80 12.29 -27.03
N PRO A 549 -21.13 12.48 -27.13
CA PRO A 549 -21.77 13.75 -26.84
C PRO A 549 -21.86 13.99 -25.32
N THR A 550 -20.78 14.42 -24.68
CA THR A 550 -20.70 14.58 -23.23
C THR A 550 -20.90 16.03 -22.77
N THR A 551 -21.41 16.19 -21.55
CA THR A 551 -21.25 17.42 -20.77
C THR A 551 -20.11 17.20 -19.77
N ASN A 552 -19.15 18.13 -19.72
CA ASN A 552 -18.20 18.15 -18.61
C ASN A 552 -18.93 18.60 -17.34
N LYS A 553 -18.56 18.02 -16.20
CA LYS A 553 -18.72 18.71 -14.92
C LYS A 553 -17.66 19.81 -14.92
N ASP A 554 -18.09 21.07 -14.83
CA ASP A 554 -17.20 22.21 -14.56
C ASP A 554 -16.50 22.05 -13.20
#